data_AF-A0A2K8NSI5-F1
#
_entry.id   AF-A0A2K8NSI5-F1
#
_cell.length_a   1.000
_cell.length_b   1.000
_cell.length_c   1.000
_cell.angle_alpha   90.00
_cell.angle_beta   90.00
_cell.angle_gamma   90.00
#
_symmetry.space_group_name_H-M   'P 1'
#
loop_
_entity.id
_entity.type
_entity.pdbx_description
1 polymer ?
#
loop_
_entity_poly.entity_id
_entity_poly.type
_entity_poly.pdbx_seq_one_letter_code
_entity_poly.pdbx_strand_id
1 'polypeptide(L)'
;MKKLLMILGSVGTMTATATTVVACGNPNSISDQQTSINGIKDLTITINDDKEAIKNQIQEAINNVIEGAILDTDYTIQGLKDSFEVGDKITVVAVEGSNLIKDSFEITIQDGQTNLEPEQSEPKLIVPNGMINFTFEETLINGYEDKDLKPVEVDENGNEINDENKKLSNIMLWPKSLINSIGLGDGFVPTEGETQRTINVQAKDKEGLAYVKLKSVQEPNLNTELSEIFAFNIQKMDIASLNKKINAYVGEKEDVLKSKINFMINTITSAVITDKEYDVELPKNGLKLGEIVKVKAKEGTDGQNGSPSIFGDFSFAIKEDDRKDLSELKDNLTINRSDSTTQIKQKIQKAIDNICHGLKFKKDYFVKGLNPLSGVVDLKTSNIEIGAHPNSDKIKGMVSLPIQSK
;
A
#
# COMPACT_ATOMS: atom_id res chain seq x y z
N MET A 1 -49.54 37.77 -15.37
CA MET A 1 -48.91 39.02 -15.88
C MET A 1 -48.76 40.01 -14.73
N LYS A 2 -47.53 40.54 -14.59
CA LYS A 2 -47.17 41.88 -14.09
C LYS A 2 -47.11 42.16 -12.57
N LYS A 3 -45.89 42.63 -12.21
CA LYS A 3 -45.43 43.50 -11.10
C LYS A 3 -44.98 42.76 -9.83
N LEU A 4 -43.87 43.11 -9.18
CA LEU A 4 -42.68 43.91 -9.50
C LEU A 4 -41.70 43.68 -8.33
N LEU A 5 -40.40 43.75 -8.60
CA LEU A 5 -39.28 43.63 -7.66
C LEU A 5 -39.41 44.49 -6.40
N MET A 6 -38.90 43.98 -5.27
CA MET A 6 -38.43 44.80 -4.15
C MET A 6 -37.04 44.34 -3.67
N ILE A 7 -36.07 45.26 -3.83
CA ILE A 7 -35.09 45.70 -2.80
C ILE A 7 -34.06 44.63 -2.40
N LEU A 8 -32.85 44.55 -2.99
CA LEU A 8 -31.70 45.48 -2.96
C LEU A 8 -31.35 46.02 -1.56
N GLY A 9 -30.61 45.23 -0.78
CA GLY A 9 -29.99 45.63 0.48
C GLY A 9 -28.47 45.70 0.36
N SER A 10 -27.95 46.93 0.42
CA SER A 10 -26.63 47.35 0.92
C SER A 10 -25.34 46.77 0.30
N VAL A 11 -24.84 47.48 -0.72
CA VAL A 11 -23.40 47.57 -1.02
C VAL A 11 -22.80 48.60 -0.06
N GLY A 12 -21.97 48.14 0.87
CA GLY A 12 -21.15 49.01 1.71
C GLY A 12 -19.93 49.48 0.93
N THR A 13 -19.94 50.74 0.50
CA THR A 13 -18.80 51.45 -0.06
C THR A 13 -17.85 51.87 1.06
N MET A 14 -16.72 51.17 1.22
CA MET A 14 -15.57 51.70 1.94
C MET A 14 -14.63 52.36 0.93
N THR A 15 -14.67 53.69 0.88
CA THR A 15 -13.69 54.52 0.19
C THR A 15 -12.42 54.56 1.03
N ALA A 16 -11.46 53.69 0.73
CA ALA A 16 -10.09 53.86 1.17
C ALA A 16 -9.38 54.79 0.19
N THR A 17 -9.07 56.01 0.61
CA THR A 17 -8.18 56.92 -0.12
C THR A 17 -6.77 56.33 -0.10
N ALA A 18 -6.35 55.75 -1.22
CA ALA A 18 -4.96 55.36 -1.43
C ALA A 18 -4.09 56.63 -1.56
N THR A 19 -3.46 57.05 -0.47
CA THR A 19 -2.31 57.96 -0.53
C THR A 19 -1.11 57.16 -1.03
N THR A 20 -0.68 57.41 -2.26
CA THR A 20 0.57 56.88 -2.80
C THR A 20 1.74 57.64 -2.17
N VAL A 21 2.22 57.14 -1.03
CA VAL A 21 3.57 57.48 -0.56
C VAL A 21 4.56 56.76 -1.47
N VAL A 22 5.20 57.52 -2.35
CA VAL A 22 6.41 57.09 -3.05
C VAL A 22 7.52 57.08 -2.00
N ALA A 23 7.67 55.94 -1.32
CA ALA A 23 8.87 55.66 -0.56
C ALA A 23 9.97 55.31 -1.56
N CYS A 24 10.93 56.21 -1.75
CA CYS A 24 12.24 55.87 -2.28
C CYS A 24 12.97 54.99 -1.25
N GLY A 25 12.50 53.75 -1.09
CA GLY A 25 13.23 52.70 -0.40
C GLY A 25 14.34 52.22 -1.31
N ASN A 26 15.56 52.18 -0.80
CA ASN A 26 16.71 51.57 -1.47
C ASN A 26 16.28 50.28 -2.18
N PRO A 27 16.74 50.00 -3.41
CA PRO A 27 16.64 48.68 -4.01
C PRO A 27 17.52 47.71 -3.21
N ASN A 28 17.04 47.33 -2.02
CA ASN A 28 17.51 46.19 -1.26
C ASN A 28 17.10 44.97 -2.07
N SER A 29 18.03 44.51 -2.93
CA SER A 29 18.29 43.12 -3.25
C SER A 29 17.13 42.15 -2.98
N ILE A 30 16.22 42.01 -3.95
CA ILE A 30 15.27 40.88 -4.06
C ILE A 30 16.06 39.60 -4.47
N SER A 31 17.29 39.44 -3.98
CA SER A 31 18.26 38.48 -4.50
C SER A 31 18.49 37.28 -3.58
N ASP A 32 17.85 37.19 -2.41
CA ASP A 32 18.27 36.21 -1.39
C ASP A 32 17.18 35.22 -0.93
N GLN A 33 16.04 35.13 -1.63
CA GLN A 33 15.01 34.12 -1.29
C GLN A 33 15.06 32.85 -2.14
N GLN A 34 16.15 32.59 -2.86
CA GLN A 34 16.36 31.30 -3.50
C GLN A 34 16.59 30.20 -2.44
N THR A 35 15.86 29.11 -2.54
CA THR A 35 16.02 27.92 -1.70
C THR A 35 17.12 27.03 -2.27
N SER A 36 18.08 26.64 -1.45
CA SER A 36 19.15 25.72 -1.88
C SER A 36 18.61 24.31 -2.06
N ILE A 37 18.90 23.68 -3.20
CA ILE A 37 18.58 22.26 -3.44
C ILE A 37 19.72 21.31 -3.07
N ASN A 38 20.89 21.82 -2.65
CA ASN A 38 22.03 21.00 -2.22
C ASN A 38 21.73 20.17 -0.94
N GLY A 39 20.65 20.50 -0.23
CA GLY A 39 20.17 19.76 0.94
C GLY A 39 19.41 18.47 0.59
N ILE A 40 19.03 18.27 -0.67
CA ILE A 40 18.36 17.04 -1.12
C ILE A 40 19.40 15.92 -1.10
N LYS A 41 19.23 15.02 -0.12
CA LYS A 41 20.00 13.79 0.04
C LYS A 41 19.03 12.62 -0.09
N ASP A 42 19.57 11.42 -0.26
CA ASP A 42 18.81 10.16 -0.17
C ASP A 42 17.81 9.92 -1.31
N LEU A 43 17.97 10.59 -2.45
CA LEU A 43 17.22 10.25 -3.67
C LEU A 43 17.82 9.00 -4.30
N THR A 44 17.09 7.90 -4.22
CA THR A 44 17.49 6.61 -4.81
C THR A 44 16.94 6.49 -6.23
N ILE A 45 17.85 6.36 -7.20
CA ILE A 45 17.54 6.08 -8.59
C ILE A 45 18.24 4.79 -8.99
N THR A 46 17.51 3.89 -9.63
CA THR A 46 18.00 2.56 -10.01
C THR A 46 18.21 2.44 -11.52
N ILE A 47 19.01 1.46 -11.95
CA ILE A 47 19.23 1.16 -13.37
C ILE A 47 17.93 0.79 -14.14
N ASN A 48 16.86 0.42 -13.43
CA ASN A 48 15.58 0.02 -14.01
C ASN A 48 14.61 1.20 -14.21
N ASP A 49 14.92 2.37 -13.63
CA ASP A 49 14.06 3.54 -13.78
C ASP A 49 14.21 4.14 -15.18
N ASP A 50 13.09 4.34 -15.86
CA ASP A 50 13.10 5.05 -17.13
C ASP A 50 13.26 6.56 -16.93
N LYS A 51 13.60 7.28 -18.01
CA LYS A 51 13.84 8.72 -17.98
C LYS A 51 12.69 9.52 -17.36
N GLU A 52 11.45 9.13 -17.59
CA GLU A 52 10.29 9.86 -17.09
C GLU A 52 10.07 9.58 -15.60
N ALA A 53 10.28 8.33 -15.16
CA ALA A 53 10.29 7.97 -13.74
C ALA A 53 11.33 8.79 -12.97
N ILE A 54 12.56 8.87 -13.48
CA ILE A 54 13.66 9.65 -12.87
C ILE A 54 13.29 11.12 -12.76
N LYS A 55 12.76 11.74 -13.82
CA LYS A 55 12.32 13.14 -13.80
C LYS A 55 11.25 13.37 -12.73
N ASN A 56 10.28 12.47 -12.63
CA ASN A 56 9.19 12.57 -11.64
C ASN A 56 9.71 12.47 -10.21
N GLN A 57 10.61 11.52 -9.94
CA GLN A 57 11.26 11.36 -8.62
C GLN A 57 12.07 12.61 -8.23
N ILE A 58 12.84 13.18 -9.16
CA ILE A 58 13.58 14.43 -8.93
C ILE A 58 12.62 15.61 -8.68
N GLN A 59 11.55 15.73 -9.47
CA GLN A 59 10.55 16.78 -9.30
C GLN A 59 9.83 16.68 -7.94
N GLU A 60 9.50 15.47 -7.49
CA GLU A 60 8.91 15.23 -6.18
C GLU A 60 9.87 15.63 -5.05
N ALA A 61 11.15 15.23 -5.14
CA ALA A 61 12.17 15.59 -4.18
C ALA A 61 12.36 17.13 -4.09
N ILE A 62 12.35 17.84 -5.21
CA ILE A 62 12.43 19.30 -5.24
C ILE A 62 11.17 19.93 -4.66
N ASN A 63 9.97 19.44 -5.00
CA ASN A 63 8.70 19.95 -4.48
C ASN A 63 8.60 19.85 -2.96
N ASN A 64 9.24 18.85 -2.35
CA ASN A 64 9.32 18.70 -0.89
C ASN A 64 10.21 19.77 -0.23
N VAL A 65 11.14 20.37 -0.97
CA VAL A 65 11.97 21.48 -0.52
C VAL A 65 11.29 22.83 -0.82
N ILE A 66 10.71 22.97 -2.01
CA ILE A 66 10.04 24.16 -2.48
C ILE A 66 8.97 23.85 -3.52
N GLU A 67 7.73 24.24 -3.25
CA GLU A 67 6.60 24.02 -4.14
C GLU A 67 6.70 24.92 -5.39
N GLY A 68 6.39 24.34 -6.56
CA GLY A 68 6.19 25.09 -7.79
C GLY A 68 7.44 25.30 -8.66
N ALA A 69 8.59 24.73 -8.30
CA ALA A 69 9.75 24.69 -9.19
C ALA A 69 9.45 23.81 -10.42
N ILE A 70 9.81 24.28 -11.62
CA ILE A 70 9.48 23.62 -12.89
C ILE A 70 10.77 23.21 -13.62
N LEU A 71 10.85 21.94 -14.05
CA LEU A 71 11.94 21.44 -14.92
C LEU A 71 12.11 22.31 -16.18
N ASP A 72 13.36 22.56 -16.57
CA ASP A 72 13.80 23.45 -17.66
C ASP A 72 13.49 24.95 -17.48
N THR A 73 12.81 25.33 -16.39
CA THR A 73 12.60 26.73 -16.00
C THR A 73 13.45 27.09 -14.79
N ASP A 74 13.37 26.27 -13.74
CA ASP A 74 14.04 26.51 -12.46
C ASP A 74 15.27 25.63 -12.26
N TYR A 75 15.29 24.45 -12.88
CA TYR A 75 16.43 23.53 -12.84
C TYR A 75 16.52 22.70 -14.13
N THR A 76 17.69 22.11 -14.35
CA THR A 76 17.95 21.13 -15.43
C THR A 76 18.52 19.84 -14.84
N ILE A 77 18.34 18.74 -15.56
CA ILE A 77 18.87 17.42 -15.19
C ILE A 77 19.95 17.05 -16.22
N GLN A 78 21.18 16.93 -15.77
CA GLN A 78 22.33 16.54 -16.57
C GLN A 78 22.68 15.07 -16.35
N GLY A 79 23.28 14.41 -17.34
CA GLY A 79 23.64 12.99 -17.25
C GLY A 79 22.50 12.02 -17.54
N LEU A 80 21.31 12.52 -17.92
CA LEU A 80 20.16 11.67 -18.26
C LEU A 80 20.39 10.96 -19.61
N LYS A 81 20.47 9.63 -19.62
CA LYS A 81 20.68 8.79 -20.82
C LYS A 81 19.62 7.69 -20.94
N ASP A 82 19.55 7.01 -22.09
CA ASP A 82 18.52 5.99 -22.37
C ASP A 82 18.72 4.69 -21.55
N SER A 83 19.92 4.48 -21.02
CA SER A 83 20.28 3.29 -20.22
C SER A 83 21.39 3.64 -19.25
N PHE A 84 21.26 3.22 -18.00
CA PHE A 84 22.26 3.46 -16.95
C PHE A 84 23.04 2.20 -16.57
N GLU A 85 24.26 2.42 -16.10
CA GLU A 85 25.13 1.50 -15.42
C GLU A 85 25.25 1.94 -13.95
N VAL A 86 25.50 0.99 -13.07
CA VAL A 86 25.71 1.27 -11.64
C VAL A 86 26.91 2.20 -11.47
N GLY A 87 26.73 3.26 -10.67
CA GLY A 87 27.75 4.27 -10.42
C GLY A 87 27.73 5.45 -11.41
N ASP A 88 26.88 5.42 -12.44
CA ASP A 88 26.60 6.62 -13.23
C ASP A 88 26.11 7.77 -12.36
N LYS A 89 26.29 8.99 -12.82
CA LYS A 89 25.91 10.20 -12.08
C LYS A 89 24.89 11.02 -12.87
N ILE A 90 23.83 11.42 -12.18
CA ILE A 90 22.88 12.43 -12.64
C ILE A 90 23.11 13.68 -11.80
N THR A 91 23.26 14.84 -12.43
CA THR A 91 23.44 16.11 -11.73
C THR A 91 22.22 17.00 -11.96
N VAL A 92 21.59 17.44 -10.87
CA VAL A 92 20.46 18.37 -10.91
C VAL A 92 20.97 19.76 -10.59
N VAL A 93 20.80 20.71 -11.51
CA VAL A 93 21.41 22.04 -11.42
C VAL A 93 20.34 23.12 -11.56
N ALA A 94 20.27 24.06 -10.62
CA ALA A 94 19.41 25.22 -10.75
C ALA A 94 19.77 26.06 -12.00
N VAL A 95 18.76 26.49 -12.75
CA VAL A 95 18.93 27.36 -13.92
C VAL A 95 19.42 28.72 -13.47
N GLU A 96 20.40 29.29 -14.19
CA GLU A 96 20.89 30.64 -13.92
C GLU A 96 19.73 31.65 -14.02
N GLY A 97 19.46 32.35 -12.91
CA GLY A 97 18.35 33.30 -12.81
C GLY A 97 17.01 32.70 -12.39
N SER A 98 16.95 31.42 -11.96
CA SER A 98 15.75 30.90 -11.28
C SER A 98 15.42 31.78 -10.07
N ASN A 99 14.16 32.16 -9.91
CA ASN A 99 13.74 32.94 -8.75
C ASN A 99 13.45 32.07 -7.52
N LEU A 100 13.34 30.74 -7.71
CA LEU A 100 12.89 29.80 -6.68
C LEU A 100 14.06 29.06 -6.03
N ILE A 101 15.02 28.60 -6.82
CA ILE A 101 16.07 27.68 -6.35
C ILE A 101 17.48 28.10 -6.74
N LYS A 102 18.46 27.57 -6.00
CA LYS A 102 19.89 27.69 -6.26
C LYS A 102 20.64 26.42 -5.91
N ASP A 103 21.91 26.38 -6.32
CA ASP A 103 22.85 25.26 -6.15
C ASP A 103 22.51 24.04 -7.02
N SER A 104 23.22 22.94 -6.77
CA SER A 104 23.06 21.66 -7.43
C SER A 104 23.22 20.51 -6.44
N PHE A 105 22.76 19.33 -6.84
CA PHE A 105 23.06 18.08 -6.16
C PHE A 105 23.31 16.96 -7.17
N GLU A 106 23.98 15.90 -6.74
CA GLU A 106 24.33 14.74 -7.56
C GLU A 106 23.66 13.48 -7.03
N ILE A 107 23.15 12.67 -7.94
CA ILE A 107 22.54 11.37 -7.68
C ILE A 107 23.45 10.32 -8.32
N THR A 108 23.87 9.32 -7.56
CA THR A 108 24.59 8.16 -8.10
C THR A 108 23.59 7.05 -8.40
N ILE A 109 23.57 6.54 -9.63
CA ILE A 109 22.72 5.42 -10.03
C ILE A 109 23.14 4.19 -9.26
N GLN A 110 22.18 3.59 -8.61
CA GLN A 110 22.37 2.35 -7.86
C GLN A 110 21.91 1.18 -8.70
N ASP A 111 22.49 0.02 -8.43
CA ASP A 111 21.97 -1.22 -8.96
C ASP A 111 20.54 -1.41 -8.45
N GLY A 112 19.63 -1.71 -9.37
CA GLY A 112 18.25 -2.05 -9.01
C GLY A 112 18.15 -3.32 -8.17
N GLN A 113 19.24 -4.09 -8.07
CA GLN A 113 19.30 -5.32 -7.28
C GLN A 113 20.08 -5.22 -5.96
N THR A 114 20.82 -4.15 -5.65
CA THR A 114 21.77 -4.18 -4.51
C THR A 114 21.72 -3.03 -3.50
N ASN A 115 20.61 -2.29 -3.41
CA ASN A 115 20.30 -1.53 -2.20
C ASN A 115 19.16 -2.14 -1.37
N LEU A 116 19.21 -3.46 -1.24
CA LEU A 116 19.09 -4.07 0.08
C LEU A 116 20.49 -4.03 0.72
N GLU A 117 21.04 -2.84 1.01
CA GLU A 117 21.56 -2.77 2.37
C GLU A 117 20.34 -3.17 3.21
N PRO A 118 20.46 -4.13 4.14
CA PRO A 118 19.49 -4.10 5.21
C PRO A 118 19.73 -2.74 5.88
N GLU A 119 19.07 -1.68 5.40
CA GLU A 119 18.25 -0.90 6.31
C GLU A 119 17.73 -1.97 7.24
N GLN A 120 18.12 -1.86 8.51
CA GLN A 120 17.52 -2.64 9.56
C GLN A 120 16.04 -2.27 9.52
N SER A 121 15.34 -2.80 8.52
CA SER A 121 13.94 -2.62 8.27
C SER A 121 13.38 -3.12 9.55
N GLU A 122 12.77 -2.21 10.29
CA GLU A 122 12.28 -2.51 11.63
C GLU A 122 11.59 -3.87 11.54
N PRO A 123 11.97 -4.84 12.40
CA PRO A 123 11.51 -6.21 12.28
C PRO A 123 10.00 -6.21 12.02
N LYS A 124 9.59 -6.82 10.92
CA LYS A 124 8.19 -6.74 10.51
C LYS A 124 7.30 -7.20 11.66
N LEU A 125 6.15 -6.56 11.81
CA LEU A 125 5.24 -6.91 12.90
C LEU A 125 4.31 -8.06 12.53
N ILE A 126 4.18 -9.01 13.45
CA ILE A 126 3.23 -10.12 13.37
C ILE A 126 2.60 -10.32 14.75
N VAL A 127 1.34 -10.72 14.81
CA VAL A 127 0.71 -11.07 16.09
C VAL A 127 0.98 -12.53 16.47
N PRO A 128 0.84 -12.91 17.75
CA PRO A 128 0.76 -14.32 18.14
C PRO A 128 -0.22 -15.11 17.26
N ASN A 129 0.19 -16.29 16.78
CA ASN A 129 -0.54 -17.13 15.81
C ASN A 129 -0.80 -16.50 14.42
N GLY A 130 -0.28 -15.30 14.17
CA GLY A 130 -0.34 -14.66 12.86
C GLY A 130 0.52 -15.36 11.82
N MET A 131 0.41 -14.89 10.59
CA MET A 131 1.24 -15.28 9.46
C MET A 131 1.87 -14.06 8.83
N ILE A 132 3.09 -14.19 8.33
CA ILE A 132 3.77 -13.13 7.59
C ILE A 132 4.49 -13.72 6.39
N ASN A 133 4.58 -12.92 5.33
CA ASN A 133 5.29 -13.27 4.11
C ASN A 133 6.53 -12.38 3.96
N PHE A 134 7.66 -13.01 3.65
CA PHE A 134 8.90 -12.35 3.24
C PHE A 134 9.11 -12.65 1.76
N THR A 135 9.12 -11.62 0.94
CA THR A 135 9.47 -11.71 -0.47
C THR A 135 10.95 -11.37 -0.64
N PHE A 136 11.66 -12.14 -1.44
CA PHE A 136 13.08 -11.95 -1.74
C PHE A 136 13.34 -12.25 -3.22
N GLU A 137 14.44 -11.75 -3.78
CA GLU A 137 14.79 -11.99 -5.19
C GLU A 137 15.27 -13.44 -5.40
N GLU A 138 14.77 -14.09 -6.44
CA GLU A 138 15.09 -15.47 -6.83
C GLU A 138 16.58 -15.66 -7.12
N THR A 139 17.28 -14.57 -7.51
CA THR A 139 18.73 -14.58 -7.73
C THR A 139 19.51 -14.98 -6.48
N LEU A 140 18.96 -14.75 -5.27
CA LEU A 140 19.58 -15.15 -4.01
C LEU A 140 19.69 -16.67 -3.87
N ILE A 141 18.82 -17.43 -4.53
CA ILE A 141 18.80 -18.89 -4.50
C ILE A 141 19.15 -19.50 -5.85
N ASN A 142 19.80 -18.74 -6.72
CA ASN A 142 20.17 -19.21 -8.06
C ASN A 142 21.08 -20.44 -7.96
N GLY A 143 20.72 -21.51 -8.67
CA GLY A 143 21.42 -22.80 -8.62
C GLY A 143 20.87 -23.79 -7.58
N TYR A 144 19.82 -23.44 -6.84
CA TYR A 144 19.10 -24.37 -5.97
C TYR A 144 17.71 -24.69 -6.53
N GLU A 145 17.28 -25.95 -6.46
CA GLU A 145 15.88 -26.30 -6.68
C GLU A 145 15.08 -26.08 -5.38
N ASP A 146 13.76 -25.87 -5.48
CA ASP A 146 12.87 -25.66 -4.32
C ASP A 146 12.98 -26.76 -3.26
N LYS A 147 13.18 -28.01 -3.70
CA LYS A 147 13.33 -29.19 -2.82
C LYS A 147 14.64 -29.17 -2.01
N ASP A 148 15.61 -28.39 -2.48
CA ASP A 148 16.95 -28.27 -1.90
C ASP A 148 17.05 -27.09 -0.93
N LEU A 149 15.95 -26.37 -0.71
CA LEU A 149 15.88 -25.22 0.18
C LEU A 149 14.90 -25.48 1.30
N LYS A 150 15.30 -25.17 2.51
CA LYS A 150 14.44 -25.24 3.69
C LYS A 150 14.59 -23.96 4.50
N PRO A 151 13.51 -23.22 4.76
CA PRO A 151 13.56 -22.14 5.72
C PRO A 151 13.65 -22.73 7.13
N VAL A 152 14.53 -22.16 7.96
CA VAL A 152 14.77 -22.59 9.33
C VAL A 152 14.77 -21.40 10.28
N GLU A 153 14.28 -21.61 11.50
CA GLU A 153 14.37 -20.59 12.54
C GLU A 153 15.79 -20.53 13.10
N VAL A 154 16.26 -19.31 13.34
CA VAL A 154 17.59 -19.03 13.85
C VAL A 154 17.57 -18.05 15.02
N ASP A 155 18.66 -18.00 15.77
CA ASP A 155 18.91 -16.92 16.72
C ASP A 155 19.41 -15.65 16.00
N GLU A 156 19.64 -14.58 16.77
CA GLU A 156 20.16 -13.31 16.27
C GLU A 156 21.53 -13.40 15.58
N ASN A 157 22.26 -14.49 15.81
CA ASN A 157 23.57 -14.76 15.21
C ASN A 157 23.46 -15.74 14.02
N GLY A 158 22.25 -16.12 13.62
CA GLY A 158 22.01 -17.04 12.51
C GLY A 158 22.19 -18.53 12.86
N ASN A 159 22.32 -18.92 14.13
CA ASN A 159 22.40 -20.32 14.53
C ASN A 159 21.02 -20.96 14.59
N GLU A 160 20.87 -22.19 14.06
CA GLU A 160 19.60 -22.90 14.03
C GLU A 160 19.06 -23.21 15.44
N ILE A 161 17.79 -22.87 15.68
CA ILE A 161 17.10 -23.14 16.94
C ILE A 161 16.45 -24.52 16.89
N ASN A 162 16.98 -25.47 17.66
CA ASN A 162 16.47 -26.84 17.73
C ASN A 162 15.44 -27.08 18.85
N ASP A 163 15.23 -26.11 19.74
CA ASP A 163 14.28 -26.21 20.86
C ASP A 163 12.83 -26.07 20.38
N GLU A 164 12.07 -27.16 20.35
CA GLU A 164 10.66 -27.22 19.94
C GLU A 164 9.75 -26.24 20.71
N ASN A 165 10.10 -25.88 21.95
CA ASN A 165 9.32 -24.90 22.70
C ASN A 165 9.51 -23.50 22.15
N LYS A 166 10.72 -23.21 21.66
CA LYS A 166 11.09 -21.95 21.02
C LYS A 166 10.73 -21.92 19.54
N LYS A 167 10.42 -23.05 18.90
CA LYS A 167 10.10 -23.03 17.47
C LYS A 167 8.84 -22.25 17.13
N LEU A 168 8.86 -21.58 15.98
CA LEU A 168 7.71 -21.04 15.26
C LEU A 168 6.75 -22.18 14.90
N SER A 169 5.47 -21.85 14.70
CA SER A 169 4.44 -22.86 14.41
C SER A 169 4.66 -23.53 13.06
N ASN A 170 5.02 -22.73 12.05
CA ASN A 170 5.27 -23.22 10.70
C ASN A 170 6.19 -22.23 9.95
N ILE A 171 7.05 -22.77 9.08
CA ILE A 171 7.92 -21.99 8.21
C ILE A 171 7.98 -22.72 6.88
N MET A 172 7.60 -22.06 5.79
CA MET A 172 7.46 -22.68 4.48
C MET A 172 8.00 -21.76 3.39
N LEU A 173 8.82 -22.31 2.49
CA LEU A 173 9.12 -21.67 1.22
C LEU A 173 7.99 -22.04 0.25
N TRP A 174 7.27 -21.05 -0.25
CA TRP A 174 6.19 -21.33 -1.19
C TRP A 174 6.75 -21.84 -2.52
N PRO A 175 6.20 -22.92 -3.08
CA PRO A 175 6.49 -23.31 -4.45
C PRO A 175 5.94 -22.26 -5.41
N LYS A 176 6.75 -21.83 -6.38
CA LYS A 176 6.37 -20.83 -7.40
C LYS A 176 5.10 -21.24 -8.15
N SER A 177 4.93 -22.55 -8.41
CA SER A 177 3.75 -23.10 -9.08
C SER A 177 2.46 -22.92 -8.27
N LEU A 178 2.55 -22.94 -6.95
CA LEU A 178 1.39 -22.87 -6.06
C LEU A 178 0.86 -21.44 -6.01
N ILE A 179 1.72 -20.44 -5.83
CA ILE A 179 1.34 -19.01 -5.81
C ILE A 179 0.60 -18.61 -7.10
N ASN A 180 1.07 -19.08 -8.25
CA ASN A 180 0.46 -18.78 -9.55
C ASN A 180 -0.93 -19.43 -9.73
N SER A 181 -1.25 -20.46 -8.94
CA SER A 181 -2.43 -21.31 -9.11
C SER A 181 -3.58 -21.00 -8.15
N ILE A 182 -3.31 -20.53 -6.93
CA ILE A 182 -4.38 -20.44 -5.92
C ILE A 182 -5.27 -19.22 -6.17
N GLY A 183 -4.84 -18.23 -6.97
CA GLY A 183 -5.66 -17.06 -7.30
C GLY A 183 -6.23 -16.35 -6.08
N LEU A 184 -5.60 -16.56 -4.91
CA LEU A 184 -5.97 -15.90 -3.67
C LEU A 184 -5.76 -14.43 -3.92
N GLY A 185 -6.82 -13.64 -3.73
CA GLY A 185 -6.79 -12.22 -4.00
C GLY A 185 -5.58 -11.58 -3.34
N ASP A 186 -5.04 -10.56 -4.02
CA ASP A 186 -3.81 -9.80 -3.74
C ASP A 186 -3.59 -9.31 -2.28
N GLY A 187 -4.47 -9.62 -1.34
CA GLY A 187 -4.33 -9.35 0.09
C GLY A 187 -3.87 -10.53 0.97
N PHE A 188 -3.79 -11.78 0.46
CA PHE A 188 -3.38 -12.94 1.28
C PHE A 188 -2.03 -13.54 0.92
N VAL A 189 -1.64 -13.45 -0.35
CA VAL A 189 -0.32 -13.88 -0.82
C VAL A 189 0.25 -12.72 -1.62
N PRO A 190 1.44 -12.19 -1.28
CA PRO A 190 2.08 -11.19 -2.12
C PRO A 190 2.17 -11.77 -3.54
N THR A 191 1.73 -11.00 -4.53
CA THR A 191 1.96 -11.35 -5.92
C THR A 191 3.47 -11.31 -6.13
N GLU A 192 4.12 -12.47 -6.14
CA GLU A 192 5.52 -12.58 -6.53
C GLU A 192 5.67 -11.92 -7.90
N GLY A 193 6.60 -10.97 -8.03
CA GLY A 193 7.15 -10.67 -9.35
C GLY A 193 7.70 -11.94 -9.98
N GLU A 194 7.87 -11.97 -11.30
CA GLU A 194 8.39 -13.16 -12.00
C GLU A 194 9.75 -13.64 -11.47
N THR A 195 10.49 -12.76 -10.81
CA THR A 195 11.82 -12.99 -10.21
C THR A 195 11.78 -13.08 -8.69
N GLN A 196 10.61 -13.15 -8.04
CA GLN A 196 10.52 -13.12 -6.58
C GLN A 196 10.11 -14.48 -6.01
N ARG A 197 10.49 -14.68 -4.76
CA ARG A 197 10.22 -15.89 -3.97
C ARG A 197 9.69 -15.49 -2.60
N THR A 198 8.85 -16.34 -2.01
CA THR A 198 8.16 -16.04 -0.75
C THR A 198 8.41 -17.08 0.33
N ILE A 199 8.89 -16.64 1.48
CA ILE A 199 8.86 -17.40 2.74
C ILE A 199 7.61 -17.00 3.51
N ASN A 200 6.79 -17.98 3.88
CA ASN A 200 5.71 -17.79 4.83
C ASN A 200 6.12 -18.30 6.20
N VAL A 201 5.84 -17.48 7.20
CA VAL A 201 6.17 -17.75 8.59
C VAL A 201 4.91 -17.61 9.40
N GLN A 202 4.59 -18.64 10.18
CA GLN A 202 3.49 -18.63 11.14
C GLN A 202 4.06 -18.52 12.55
N ALA A 203 3.72 -17.44 13.23
CA ALA A 203 4.10 -17.22 14.61
C ALA A 203 3.46 -18.28 15.53
N LYS A 204 4.14 -18.58 16.64
CA LYS A 204 3.54 -19.31 17.75
C LYS A 204 2.85 -18.33 18.69
N ASP A 205 2.11 -18.85 19.65
CA ASP A 205 1.49 -18.07 20.73
C ASP A 205 2.54 -17.59 21.75
N LYS A 206 3.51 -16.79 21.30
CA LYS A 206 4.56 -16.19 22.12
C LYS A 206 4.98 -14.84 21.55
N GLU A 207 5.20 -13.86 22.42
CA GLU A 207 5.78 -12.58 22.01
C GLU A 207 7.31 -12.66 21.95
N GLY A 208 7.91 -11.76 21.17
CA GLY A 208 9.36 -11.59 21.07
C GLY A 208 9.88 -11.55 19.64
N LEU A 209 11.17 -11.26 19.53
CA LEU A 209 11.90 -11.21 18.28
C LEU A 209 12.21 -12.63 17.79
N ALA A 210 12.02 -12.87 16.49
CA ALA A 210 12.29 -14.13 15.85
C ALA A 210 12.98 -13.90 14.49
N TYR A 211 13.71 -14.92 14.05
CA TYR A 211 14.54 -14.85 12.86
C TYR A 211 14.38 -16.12 12.03
N VAL A 212 14.36 -15.96 10.72
CA VAL A 212 14.32 -17.07 9.76
C VAL A 212 15.42 -16.87 8.73
N LYS A 213 16.08 -17.96 8.34
CA LYS A 213 16.99 -17.97 7.19
C LYS A 213 16.67 -19.12 6.25
N LEU A 214 17.14 -19.05 5.01
CA LEU A 214 17.13 -20.17 4.09
C LEU A 214 18.37 -21.04 4.28
N LYS A 215 18.19 -22.35 4.24
CA LYS A 215 19.26 -23.34 4.37
C LYS A 215 19.20 -24.32 3.20
N SER A 216 20.36 -24.64 2.62
CA SER A 216 20.45 -25.74 1.65
C SER A 216 20.28 -27.10 2.33
N VAL A 217 19.56 -28.00 1.67
CA VAL A 217 19.30 -29.38 2.12
C VAL A 217 20.34 -30.36 1.56
N GLN A 218 21.05 -30.01 0.48
CA GLN A 218 22.09 -30.86 -0.13
C GLN A 218 23.48 -30.63 0.48
N GLU A 219 24.32 -31.66 0.42
CA GLU A 219 25.66 -31.69 1.01
C GLU A 219 26.64 -30.62 0.42
N PRO A 220 27.60 -30.14 1.23
CA PRO A 220 28.16 -28.77 1.26
C PRO A 220 29.14 -28.39 0.14
N ASN A 221 29.01 -28.95 -1.06
CA ASN A 221 29.97 -28.65 -2.13
C ASN A 221 29.84 -27.22 -2.70
N LEU A 222 28.84 -26.45 -2.29
CA LEU A 222 28.71 -25.02 -2.53
C LEU A 222 28.70 -24.29 -1.18
N ASN A 223 29.85 -23.72 -0.81
CA ASN A 223 30.06 -22.94 0.41
C ASN A 223 29.34 -21.56 0.41
N THR A 224 28.32 -21.39 -0.43
CA THR A 224 27.49 -20.18 -0.45
C THR A 224 26.40 -20.32 0.60
N GLU A 225 26.72 -19.91 1.84
CA GLU A 225 25.68 -19.63 2.82
C GLU A 225 24.71 -18.58 2.27
N LEU A 226 23.43 -18.93 2.23
CA LEU A 226 22.35 -17.96 1.99
C LEU A 226 22.31 -17.07 3.23
N SER A 227 22.94 -15.89 3.14
CA SER A 227 23.24 -15.04 4.29
C SER A 227 22.09 -14.16 4.76
N GLU A 228 20.96 -14.16 4.04
CA GLU A 228 19.83 -13.30 4.41
C GLU A 228 19.06 -13.88 5.60
N ILE A 229 19.00 -13.09 6.67
CA ILE A 229 18.23 -13.36 7.87
C ILE A 229 17.02 -12.42 7.88
N PHE A 230 15.83 -13.00 7.89
CA PHE A 230 14.56 -12.29 7.98
C PHE A 230 14.17 -12.16 9.46
N ALA A 231 14.17 -10.94 9.97
CA ALA A 231 13.77 -10.64 11.35
C ALA A 231 12.31 -10.16 11.41
N PHE A 232 11.60 -10.56 12.47
CA PHE A 232 10.25 -10.06 12.77
C PHE A 232 9.94 -10.09 14.25
N ASN A 233 9.11 -9.15 14.68
CA ASN A 233 8.68 -9.02 16.06
C ASN A 233 7.26 -9.58 16.22
N ILE A 234 7.13 -10.59 17.08
CA ILE A 234 5.84 -11.13 17.46
C ILE A 234 5.33 -10.33 18.65
N GLN A 235 4.25 -9.58 18.48
CA GLN A 235 3.65 -8.83 19.58
C GLN A 235 2.15 -8.65 19.36
N LYS A 236 1.37 -8.52 20.44
CA LYS A 236 -0.05 -8.19 20.30
C LYS A 236 -0.25 -6.89 19.52
N MET A 237 -1.31 -6.83 18.72
CA MET A 237 -1.63 -5.64 17.93
C MET A 237 -2.74 -4.80 18.58
N ASP A 238 -2.51 -3.49 18.64
CA ASP A 238 -3.53 -2.53 19.08
C ASP A 238 -4.57 -2.32 17.97
N ILE A 239 -5.80 -2.79 18.21
CA ILE A 239 -6.90 -2.58 17.27
C ILE A 239 -7.40 -1.13 17.26
N ALA A 240 -6.97 -0.27 18.19
CA ALA A 240 -7.23 1.17 18.14
C ALA A 240 -6.71 1.81 16.84
N SER A 241 -5.68 1.21 16.23
CA SER A 241 -5.15 1.62 14.91
C SER A 241 -6.13 1.46 13.74
N LEU A 242 -7.25 0.75 13.96
CA LEU A 242 -8.38 0.66 13.02
C LEU A 242 -9.37 1.79 13.15
N ASN A 243 -9.22 2.66 14.17
CA ASN A 243 -10.07 3.82 14.31
C ASN A 243 -10.06 4.65 13.01
N LYS A 244 -11.25 5.01 12.52
CA LYS A 244 -11.48 5.70 11.25
C LYS A 244 -11.16 4.91 9.97
N LYS A 245 -10.71 3.66 10.05
CA LYS A 245 -10.48 2.80 8.87
C LYS A 245 -11.70 1.97 8.47
N ILE A 246 -12.65 1.78 9.38
CA ILE A 246 -13.89 1.05 9.12
C ILE A 246 -15.03 2.02 8.87
N ASN A 247 -15.74 1.80 7.77
CA ASN A 247 -16.96 2.51 7.44
C ASN A 247 -18.18 1.60 7.64
N ALA A 248 -19.21 2.13 8.30
CA ALA A 248 -20.51 1.48 8.45
C ALA A 248 -21.61 2.43 8.03
N TYR A 249 -22.67 1.86 7.48
CA TYR A 249 -23.68 2.62 6.75
C TYR A 249 -25.10 2.31 7.24
N VAL A 250 -25.97 3.32 7.15
CA VAL A 250 -27.40 3.13 7.45
C VAL A 250 -27.99 2.04 6.56
N GLY A 251 -28.71 1.09 7.18
CA GLY A 251 -29.36 -0.02 6.47
C GLY A 251 -28.45 -1.20 6.15
N GLU A 252 -27.16 -1.14 6.49
CA GLU A 252 -26.27 -2.30 6.46
C GLU A 252 -26.79 -3.39 7.42
N LYS A 253 -26.59 -4.67 7.08
CA LYS A 253 -26.96 -5.77 7.97
C LYS A 253 -25.86 -5.99 9.02
N GLU A 254 -26.26 -6.40 10.23
CA GLU A 254 -25.33 -6.60 11.35
C GLU A 254 -24.25 -7.66 11.07
N ASP A 255 -24.63 -8.77 10.42
CA ASP A 255 -23.73 -9.84 10.02
C ASP A 255 -22.69 -9.38 8.98
N VAL A 256 -23.10 -8.55 8.03
CA VAL A 256 -22.22 -7.91 7.05
C VAL A 256 -21.21 -6.98 7.75
N LEU A 257 -21.67 -6.14 8.67
CA LEU A 257 -20.80 -5.25 9.44
C LEU A 257 -19.80 -6.04 10.30
N LYS A 258 -20.25 -7.09 11.01
CA LYS A 258 -19.37 -7.96 11.81
C LYS A 258 -18.32 -8.66 10.94
N SER A 259 -18.72 -9.15 9.77
CA SER A 259 -17.80 -9.77 8.80
C SER A 259 -16.76 -8.78 8.30
N LYS A 260 -17.16 -7.53 8.05
CA LYS A 260 -16.25 -6.43 7.68
C LYS A 260 -15.24 -6.12 8.79
N ILE A 261 -15.70 -6.02 10.04
CA ILE A 261 -14.83 -5.80 11.20
C ILE A 261 -13.83 -6.96 11.32
N ASN A 262 -14.30 -8.22 11.24
CA ASN A 262 -13.44 -9.40 11.31
C ASN A 262 -12.39 -9.40 10.18
N PHE A 263 -12.82 -9.12 8.95
CA PHE A 263 -11.92 -9.02 7.80
C PHE A 263 -10.83 -7.97 8.03
N MET A 264 -11.19 -6.80 8.56
CA MET A 264 -10.24 -5.73 8.82
C MET A 264 -9.24 -6.08 9.91
N ILE A 265 -9.70 -6.68 11.01
CA ILE A 265 -8.82 -7.17 12.08
C ILE A 265 -7.87 -8.25 11.52
N ASN A 266 -8.37 -9.23 10.79
CA ASN A 266 -7.56 -10.30 10.20
C ASN A 266 -6.54 -9.76 9.20
N THR A 267 -6.90 -8.73 8.44
CA THR A 267 -6.00 -8.09 7.47
C THR A 267 -4.85 -7.39 8.18
N ILE A 268 -5.11 -6.59 9.21
CA ILE A 268 -4.02 -5.87 9.91
C ILE A 268 -3.14 -6.80 10.75
N THR A 269 -3.74 -7.82 11.36
CA THR A 269 -3.02 -8.78 12.20
C THR A 269 -2.31 -9.85 11.38
N SER A 270 -2.70 -10.04 10.12
CA SER A 270 -2.33 -11.18 9.29
C SER A 270 -2.59 -12.52 10.01
N ALA A 271 -3.62 -12.58 10.86
CA ALA A 271 -4.01 -13.74 11.65
C ALA A 271 -5.48 -14.08 11.45
N VAL A 272 -5.84 -15.33 11.76
CA VAL A 272 -7.25 -15.72 11.84
C VAL A 272 -7.77 -15.36 13.24
N ILE A 273 -8.10 -14.09 13.42
CA ILE A 273 -8.81 -13.64 14.61
C ILE A 273 -10.29 -14.01 14.45
N THR A 274 -10.89 -14.44 15.55
CA THR A 274 -12.30 -14.81 15.59
C THR A 274 -13.07 -13.92 16.57
N ASP A 275 -14.39 -14.00 16.53
CA ASP A 275 -15.29 -13.32 17.48
C ASP A 275 -15.10 -13.78 18.94
N LYS A 276 -14.22 -14.75 19.20
CA LYS A 276 -13.77 -15.13 20.55
C LYS A 276 -12.74 -14.18 21.14
N GLU A 277 -12.13 -13.34 20.33
CA GLU A 277 -11.03 -12.44 20.76
C GLU A 277 -11.44 -10.97 20.83
N TYR A 278 -12.61 -10.61 20.34
CA TYR A 278 -13.16 -9.26 20.45
C TYR A 278 -14.68 -9.29 20.57
N ASP A 279 -15.23 -8.22 21.12
CA ASP A 279 -16.66 -7.96 21.16
C ASP A 279 -17.01 -6.81 20.23
N VAL A 280 -18.20 -6.91 19.61
CA VAL A 280 -18.81 -5.83 18.83
C VAL A 280 -20.09 -5.40 19.51
N GLU A 281 -20.05 -4.22 20.13
CA GLU A 281 -21.23 -3.60 20.72
C GLU A 281 -21.95 -2.78 19.65
N LEU A 282 -23.10 -3.30 19.20
CA LEU A 282 -23.97 -2.61 18.25
C LEU A 282 -24.96 -1.68 18.98
N PRO A 283 -25.38 -0.58 18.35
CA PRO A 283 -26.43 0.27 18.89
C PRO A 283 -27.74 -0.49 19.10
N LYS A 284 -28.40 -0.29 20.26
CA LYS A 284 -29.64 -0.98 20.63
C LYS A 284 -30.81 -0.73 19.67
N ASN A 285 -30.80 0.41 18.98
CA ASN A 285 -31.88 0.85 18.11
C ASN A 285 -31.60 0.60 16.62
N GLY A 286 -30.69 -0.34 16.31
CA GLY A 286 -30.25 -0.65 14.95
C GLY A 286 -29.21 0.33 14.41
N LEU A 287 -28.77 0.09 13.18
CA LEU A 287 -27.71 0.85 12.52
C LEU A 287 -28.22 2.18 11.92
N LYS A 288 -28.46 3.18 12.79
CA LYS A 288 -28.94 4.53 12.43
C LYS A 288 -27.80 5.54 12.29
N LEU A 289 -28.03 6.60 11.52
CA LEU A 289 -27.06 7.67 11.28
C LEU A 289 -26.54 8.26 12.60
N GLY A 290 -25.21 8.34 12.74
CA GLY A 290 -24.52 8.92 13.89
C GLY A 290 -24.40 8.01 15.12
N GLU A 291 -25.11 6.88 15.16
CA GLU A 291 -24.94 5.90 16.24
C GLU A 291 -23.54 5.30 16.21
N ILE A 292 -23.03 4.93 17.40
CA ILE A 292 -21.66 4.47 17.57
C ILE A 292 -21.61 2.95 17.69
N VAL A 293 -20.79 2.33 16.85
CA VAL A 293 -20.38 0.94 17.00
C VAL A 293 -19.07 0.92 17.76
N LYS A 294 -18.97 0.07 18.78
CA LYS A 294 -17.73 -0.13 19.55
C LYS A 294 -17.19 -1.53 19.32
N VAL A 295 -15.89 -1.63 19.19
CA VAL A 295 -15.17 -2.89 19.04
C VAL A 295 -14.09 -2.91 20.10
N LYS A 296 -14.08 -3.95 20.93
CA LYS A 296 -13.15 -4.08 22.06
C LYS A 296 -12.51 -5.46 22.04
N ALA A 297 -11.18 -5.52 22.17
CA ALA A 297 -10.50 -6.79 22.38
C ALA A 297 -10.94 -7.40 23.73
N LYS A 298 -11.26 -8.70 23.74
CA LYS A 298 -11.66 -9.43 24.94
C LYS A 298 -10.48 -9.58 25.88
N GLU A 299 -10.74 -9.55 27.18
CA GLU A 299 -9.70 -9.86 28.16
C GLU A 299 -9.28 -11.32 28.06
N GLY A 300 -7.98 -11.57 28.09
CA GLY A 300 -7.41 -12.90 28.14
C GLY A 300 -7.75 -13.60 29.46
N THR A 301 -7.71 -14.93 29.45
CA THR A 301 -7.91 -15.75 30.65
C THR A 301 -6.85 -15.52 31.74
N ASP A 302 -5.73 -14.91 31.38
CA ASP A 302 -4.63 -14.53 32.25
C ASP A 302 -4.82 -13.16 32.94
N GLY A 303 -5.94 -12.48 32.68
CA GLY A 303 -6.23 -11.16 33.23
C GLY A 303 -5.38 -10.04 32.63
N GLN A 304 -4.67 -10.31 31.53
CA GLN A 304 -4.02 -9.26 30.75
C GLN A 304 -5.03 -8.56 29.84
N ASN A 305 -4.78 -7.27 29.59
CA ASN A 305 -5.61 -6.44 28.70
C ASN A 305 -5.52 -6.96 27.25
N GLY A 306 -6.53 -7.69 26.81
CA GLY A 306 -6.65 -8.16 25.42
C GLY A 306 -6.51 -9.67 25.26
N SER A 307 -6.81 -10.15 24.05
CA SER A 307 -6.73 -11.54 23.66
C SER A 307 -5.25 -11.95 23.47
N PRO A 308 -4.95 -13.22 23.11
CA PRO A 308 -3.58 -13.62 22.80
C PRO A 308 -2.95 -12.79 21.68
N SER A 309 -3.74 -12.34 20.69
CA SER A 309 -3.22 -11.68 19.48
C SER A 309 -3.51 -10.18 19.39
N ILE A 310 -4.53 -9.66 20.09
CA ILE A 310 -4.95 -8.26 19.96
C ILE A 310 -5.27 -7.61 21.32
N PHE A 311 -5.12 -6.29 21.38
CA PHE A 311 -5.55 -5.48 22.53
C PHE A 311 -6.15 -4.15 22.08
N GLY A 312 -6.72 -3.40 23.03
CA GLY A 312 -7.29 -2.08 22.79
C GLY A 312 -8.75 -2.11 22.36
N ASP A 313 -9.25 -0.93 21.99
CA ASP A 313 -10.60 -0.73 21.51
C ASP A 313 -10.65 0.39 20.48
N PHE A 314 -11.69 0.37 19.66
CA PHE A 314 -12.01 1.49 18.78
C PHE A 314 -13.52 1.63 18.63
N SER A 315 -13.93 2.81 18.18
CA SER A 315 -15.33 3.08 17.88
C SER A 315 -15.45 3.94 16.63
N PHE A 316 -16.57 3.79 15.93
CA PHE A 316 -16.86 4.57 14.73
C PHE A 316 -18.35 4.84 14.62
N ALA A 317 -18.68 5.99 14.05
CA ALA A 317 -20.06 6.40 13.82
C ALA A 317 -20.59 5.82 12.50
N ILE A 318 -21.85 5.45 12.50
CA ILE A 318 -22.58 5.04 11.30
C ILE A 318 -22.85 6.25 10.41
N LYS A 319 -22.59 6.11 9.13
CA LYS A 319 -22.69 7.17 8.12
C LYS A 319 -23.90 6.96 7.22
N GLU A 320 -24.31 8.03 6.54
CA GLU A 320 -25.26 7.92 5.44
C GLU A 320 -24.62 7.13 4.28
N ASP A 321 -25.41 6.34 3.56
CA ASP A 321 -24.91 5.54 2.44
C ASP A 321 -25.11 6.25 1.10
N ASP A 322 -24.25 7.23 0.83
CA ASP A 322 -24.20 7.99 -0.43
C ASP A 322 -23.33 7.31 -1.52
N ARG A 323 -22.79 6.13 -1.22
CA ARG A 323 -21.94 5.35 -2.13
C ARG A 323 -22.70 4.90 -3.37
N LYS A 324 -21.99 4.91 -4.51
CA LYS A 324 -22.51 4.39 -5.78
C LYS A 324 -22.49 2.87 -5.80
N ASP A 325 -23.52 2.27 -6.40
CA ASP A 325 -23.64 0.82 -6.44
C ASP A 325 -22.95 0.26 -7.70
N LEU A 326 -22.05 -0.72 -7.53
CA LEU A 326 -21.34 -1.33 -8.66
C LEU A 326 -22.26 -2.09 -9.62
N SER A 327 -23.52 -2.36 -9.26
CA SER A 327 -24.50 -2.93 -10.20
C SER A 327 -24.73 -2.06 -11.44
N GLU A 328 -24.46 -0.75 -11.36
CA GLU A 328 -24.50 0.18 -12.50
C GLU A 328 -23.47 -0.18 -13.61
N LEU A 329 -22.46 -1.01 -13.30
CA LEU A 329 -21.50 -1.50 -14.30
C LEU A 329 -22.11 -2.51 -15.29
N LYS A 330 -23.20 -3.21 -14.93
CA LYS A 330 -23.77 -4.30 -15.76
C LYS A 330 -24.16 -3.84 -17.16
N ASP A 331 -24.66 -2.61 -17.28
CA ASP A 331 -25.17 -2.09 -18.55
C ASP A 331 -24.08 -1.41 -19.39
N ASN A 332 -22.91 -1.16 -18.79
CA ASN A 332 -21.88 -0.28 -19.36
C ASN A 332 -20.53 -0.97 -19.59
N LEU A 333 -20.36 -2.22 -19.15
CA LEU A 333 -19.10 -2.94 -19.22
C LEU A 333 -19.25 -4.31 -19.86
N THR A 334 -18.69 -4.44 -21.06
CA THR A 334 -18.59 -5.70 -21.78
C THR A 334 -17.13 -6.18 -21.81
N ILE A 335 -16.91 -7.39 -21.32
CA ILE A 335 -15.62 -8.07 -21.37
C ILE A 335 -15.69 -9.21 -22.39
N ASN A 336 -14.71 -9.27 -23.29
CA ASN A 336 -14.59 -10.34 -24.29
C ASN A 336 -13.46 -11.29 -23.91
N ARG A 337 -13.59 -12.55 -24.31
CA ARG A 337 -12.58 -13.59 -24.09
C ARG A 337 -11.23 -13.28 -24.76
N SER A 338 -11.25 -12.47 -25.82
CA SER A 338 -10.07 -12.03 -26.55
C SER A 338 -9.38 -10.80 -25.94
N ASP A 339 -9.97 -10.15 -24.93
CA ASP A 339 -9.34 -9.02 -24.27
C ASP A 339 -8.16 -9.51 -23.40
N SER A 340 -7.02 -8.82 -23.49
CA SER A 340 -5.89 -9.06 -22.59
C SER A 340 -6.21 -8.59 -21.16
N THR A 341 -5.46 -9.08 -20.16
CA THR A 341 -5.64 -8.63 -18.77
C THR A 341 -5.51 -7.11 -18.62
N THR A 342 -4.56 -6.50 -19.34
CA THR A 342 -4.38 -5.04 -19.36
C THR A 342 -5.60 -4.32 -19.94
N GLN A 343 -6.14 -4.81 -21.07
CA GLN A 343 -7.35 -4.24 -21.67
C GLN A 343 -8.55 -4.36 -20.75
N ILE A 344 -8.70 -5.48 -20.04
CA ILE A 344 -9.80 -5.68 -19.09
C ILE A 344 -9.66 -4.73 -17.90
N LYS A 345 -8.47 -4.61 -17.32
CA LYS A 345 -8.21 -3.64 -16.24
C LYS A 345 -8.54 -2.22 -16.68
N GLN A 346 -8.12 -1.81 -17.89
CA GLN A 346 -8.44 -0.49 -18.45
C GLN A 346 -9.95 -0.29 -18.68
N LYS A 347 -10.66 -1.29 -19.21
CA LYS A 347 -12.12 -1.22 -19.40
C LYS A 347 -12.85 -1.12 -18.06
N ILE A 348 -12.45 -1.91 -17.07
CA ILE A 348 -12.99 -1.87 -15.71
C ILE A 348 -12.76 -0.49 -15.09
N GLN A 349 -11.51 -0.01 -15.10
CA GLN A 349 -11.16 1.30 -14.54
C GLN A 349 -11.96 2.42 -15.21
N LYS A 350 -12.03 2.44 -16.55
CA LYS A 350 -12.82 3.42 -17.30
C LYS A 350 -14.31 3.37 -16.96
N ALA A 351 -14.89 2.17 -16.83
CA ALA A 351 -16.30 2.02 -16.48
C ALA A 351 -16.58 2.46 -15.03
N ILE A 352 -15.65 2.18 -14.12
CA ILE A 352 -15.71 2.63 -12.73
C ILE A 352 -15.59 4.15 -12.64
N ASP A 353 -14.68 4.77 -13.39
CA ASP A 353 -14.51 6.22 -13.42
C ASP A 353 -15.76 6.95 -13.94
N ASN A 354 -16.58 6.31 -14.79
CA ASN A 354 -17.87 6.86 -15.21
C ASN A 354 -18.92 6.84 -14.09
N ILE A 355 -18.80 5.93 -13.11
CA ILE A 355 -19.69 5.86 -11.94
C ILE A 355 -19.21 6.84 -10.87
N CYS A 356 -17.92 6.82 -10.58
CA CYS A 356 -17.29 7.67 -9.58
C CYS A 356 -15.81 7.88 -9.93
N HIS A 357 -15.42 9.12 -10.18
CA HIS A 357 -14.05 9.46 -10.60
C HIS A 357 -13.00 9.23 -9.49
N GLY A 358 -11.82 8.77 -9.90
CA GLY A 358 -10.64 8.71 -9.04
C GLY A 358 -10.66 7.56 -8.05
N LEU A 359 -11.37 6.48 -8.39
CA LEU A 359 -11.33 5.22 -7.66
C LEU A 359 -10.06 4.45 -8.03
N LYS A 360 -9.40 3.92 -7.01
CA LYS A 360 -8.14 3.19 -7.15
C LYS A 360 -8.36 1.69 -6.93
N PHE A 361 -7.87 0.88 -7.86
CA PHE A 361 -7.82 -0.58 -7.70
C PHE A 361 -7.08 -0.98 -6.41
N LYS A 362 -7.54 -2.05 -5.76
CA LYS A 362 -7.14 -2.56 -4.43
C LYS A 362 -7.48 -1.66 -3.23
N LYS A 363 -7.61 -0.35 -3.42
CA LYS A 363 -8.02 0.58 -2.38
C LYS A 363 -9.53 0.67 -2.25
N ASP A 364 -10.21 0.90 -3.37
CA ASP A 364 -11.64 1.19 -3.42
C ASP A 364 -12.45 0.02 -3.99
N TYR A 365 -11.84 -0.82 -4.84
CA TYR A 365 -12.45 -2.01 -5.40
C TYR A 365 -11.43 -3.11 -5.68
N PHE A 366 -11.90 -4.34 -5.83
CA PHE A 366 -11.12 -5.49 -6.27
C PHE A 366 -11.81 -6.18 -7.45
N VAL A 367 -11.05 -7.00 -8.17
CA VAL A 367 -11.53 -7.79 -9.30
C VAL A 367 -11.13 -9.24 -9.07
N LYS A 368 -12.10 -10.16 -9.10
CA LYS A 368 -11.87 -11.61 -9.06
C LYS A 368 -12.04 -12.21 -10.45
N GLY A 369 -11.32 -13.30 -10.71
CA GLY A 369 -11.29 -13.97 -12.02
C GLY A 369 -10.22 -13.45 -12.97
N LEU A 370 -9.41 -12.47 -12.55
CA LEU A 370 -8.18 -12.08 -13.25
C LEU A 370 -7.00 -12.79 -12.58
N ASN A 371 -6.30 -13.66 -13.31
CA ASN A 371 -4.99 -14.15 -12.87
C ASN A 371 -3.95 -13.06 -13.20
N PRO A 372 -3.29 -12.45 -12.20
CA PRO A 372 -2.39 -11.33 -12.42
C PRO A 372 -1.11 -11.71 -13.17
N LEU A 373 -0.68 -12.98 -13.12
CA LEU A 373 0.62 -13.43 -13.61
C LEU A 373 0.57 -14.02 -15.02
N SER A 374 -0.55 -14.63 -15.42
CA SER A 374 -0.65 -15.19 -16.77
C SER A 374 -0.80 -14.14 -17.86
N GLY A 375 -1.15 -12.89 -17.52
CA GLY A 375 -1.57 -11.88 -18.51
C GLY A 375 -2.85 -12.26 -19.30
N VAL A 376 -3.37 -13.46 -19.07
CA VAL A 376 -4.54 -14.07 -19.70
C VAL A 376 -5.60 -14.27 -18.62
N VAL A 377 -6.83 -13.84 -18.89
CA VAL A 377 -7.99 -14.11 -18.04
C VAL A 377 -8.06 -15.61 -17.78
N ASP A 378 -8.36 -16.04 -16.55
CA ASP A 378 -8.61 -17.46 -16.32
C ASP A 378 -9.86 -17.88 -17.12
N LEU A 379 -9.62 -18.42 -18.31
CA LEU A 379 -10.62 -18.79 -19.30
C LEU A 379 -11.56 -19.90 -18.81
N LYS A 380 -11.30 -20.48 -17.63
CA LYS A 380 -12.19 -21.43 -16.96
C LYS A 380 -13.37 -20.73 -16.29
N THR A 381 -13.22 -19.47 -15.90
CA THR A 381 -14.33 -18.69 -15.33
C THR A 381 -15.17 -18.10 -16.47
N SER A 382 -16.50 -18.21 -16.37
CA SER A 382 -17.42 -17.59 -17.33
C SER A 382 -17.74 -16.14 -16.98
N ASN A 383 -17.29 -15.67 -15.81
CA ASN A 383 -17.60 -14.35 -15.27
C ASN A 383 -16.37 -13.70 -14.64
N ILE A 384 -16.34 -12.37 -14.67
CA ILE A 384 -15.46 -11.53 -13.85
C ILE A 384 -16.31 -10.91 -12.74
N GLU A 385 -15.85 -10.97 -11.49
CA GLU A 385 -16.52 -10.29 -10.39
C GLU A 385 -15.76 -9.01 -10.00
N ILE A 386 -16.47 -7.90 -9.87
CA ILE A 386 -15.93 -6.63 -9.40
C ILE A 386 -16.65 -6.29 -8.11
N GLY A 387 -15.91 -6.18 -7.01
CA GLY A 387 -16.47 -5.91 -5.69
C GLY A 387 -15.90 -4.64 -5.08
N ALA A 388 -16.73 -3.89 -4.35
CA ALA A 388 -16.25 -2.76 -3.59
C ALA A 388 -15.35 -3.25 -2.45
N HIS A 389 -14.23 -2.56 -2.23
CA HIS A 389 -13.36 -2.85 -1.10
C HIS A 389 -14.15 -2.58 0.21
N PRO A 390 -14.00 -3.39 1.27
CA PRO A 390 -14.80 -3.23 2.50
C PRO A 390 -14.67 -1.85 3.16
N ASN A 391 -13.56 -1.15 2.93
CA ASN A 391 -13.31 0.22 3.43
C ASN A 391 -13.68 1.33 2.44
N SER A 392 -14.13 0.99 1.23
CA SER A 392 -14.48 2.00 0.24
C SER A 392 -15.61 2.87 0.77
N ASP A 393 -15.36 4.18 0.78
CA ASP A 393 -16.33 5.21 1.14
C ASP A 393 -17.06 5.82 -0.06
N LYS A 394 -16.75 5.34 -1.27
CA LYS A 394 -17.29 5.88 -2.53
C LYS A 394 -18.20 4.92 -3.27
N ILE A 395 -17.95 3.60 -3.14
CA ILE A 395 -18.70 2.56 -3.87
C ILE A 395 -19.10 1.40 -2.96
N LYS A 396 -20.15 0.69 -3.35
CA LYS A 396 -20.67 -0.48 -2.65
C LYS A 396 -21.12 -1.60 -3.59
N GLY A 397 -21.37 -2.76 -3.01
CA GLY A 397 -21.92 -3.92 -3.72
C GLY A 397 -20.86 -4.71 -4.47
N MET A 398 -21.34 -5.65 -5.28
CA MET A 398 -20.54 -6.51 -6.13
C MET A 398 -21.32 -6.78 -7.42
N VAL A 399 -20.61 -6.84 -8.54
CA VAL A 399 -21.17 -7.15 -9.84
C VAL A 399 -20.41 -8.31 -10.46
N SER A 400 -21.16 -9.29 -10.99
CA SER A 400 -20.62 -10.38 -11.80
C SER A 400 -20.97 -10.10 -13.26
N LEU A 401 -19.95 -10.03 -14.11
CA LEU A 401 -20.06 -9.71 -15.53
C LEU A 401 -19.67 -10.92 -16.38
N PRO A 402 -20.54 -11.39 -17.30
CA PRO A 402 -20.21 -12.52 -18.15
C PRO A 402 -19.12 -12.16 -19.17
N ILE A 403 -18.18 -13.09 -19.38
CA ILE A 403 -17.16 -12.99 -20.42
C ILE A 403 -17.77 -13.47 -21.74
N GLN A 404 -17.87 -12.58 -22.74
CA GLN A 404 -18.43 -12.90 -24.04
C GLN A 404 -17.42 -13.65 -24.92
N SER A 405 -17.88 -14.68 -25.63
CA SER A 405 -17.05 -15.63 -26.38
C SER A 405 -16.60 -15.16 -27.77
N LYS A 406 -16.69 -13.86 -28.07
CA LYS A 406 -16.69 -13.27 -29.42
C LYS A 406 -15.81 -13.96 -30.46
#